data_AF-A0A653DG60-F1
#
_entry.id   AF-A0A653DG60-F1
#
_cell.length_a   1.000
_cell.length_b   1.000
_cell.length_c   1.000
_cell.angle_alpha   90.00
_cell.angle_beta   90.00
_cell.angle_gamma   90.00
#
_symmetry.space_group_name_H-M   'P 1'
#
loop_
_entity.id
_entity.type
_entity.pdbx_description
1 polymer ?
#
loop_
_entity_poly.entity_id
_entity_poly.type
_entity_poly.pdbx_seq_one_letter_code
_entity_poly.pdbx_strand_id
1 'polypeptide(L)'
;MEYLLVRFIGDDILHIVPTKKVSTINEELLHAPYKRMGYYEARPIEYSDDKNYLEKKKEVLEEQASEDNRNEEHHEDSDDSVKDPDYEPEEGRTEIYKDNQMKSIMKIVMIQSKTLIMNQKREGLRFTRQQ
;
A
#
# COMPACT_ATOMS: atom_id res chain seq x y z
N MET A 1 -8.62 -14.52 -22.88
CA MET A 1 -7.26 -13.94 -22.81
C MET A 1 -6.99 -13.89 -21.34
N GLU A 2 -6.07 -14.73 -20.90
CA GLU A 2 -5.94 -15.04 -19.49
C GLU A 2 -5.16 -13.95 -18.76
N TYR A 3 -5.63 -13.65 -17.55
CA TYR A 3 -5.04 -12.69 -16.63
C TYR A 3 -4.60 -13.39 -15.36
N LEU A 4 -3.65 -12.77 -14.67
CA LEU A 4 -3.11 -13.23 -13.41
C LEU A 4 -3.13 -12.07 -12.43
N LEU A 5 -3.72 -12.31 -11.26
CA LEU A 5 -3.56 -11.45 -10.09
C LEU A 5 -2.24 -11.82 -9.41
N VAL A 6 -1.38 -10.82 -9.21
CA VAL A 6 -0.07 -10.97 -8.56
C VAL A 6 0.06 -10.03 -7.37
N ARG A 7 0.89 -10.42 -6.39
CA ARG A 7 1.36 -9.54 -5.30
C ARG A 7 2.84 -9.29 -5.46
N PHE A 8 3.24 -8.03 -5.64
CA PHE A 8 4.65 -7.65 -5.74
C PHE A 8 5.35 -7.74 -4.38
N ILE A 9 6.59 -8.22 -4.39
CA ILE A 9 7.40 -8.36 -3.18
C ILE A 9 7.91 -6.99 -2.74
N GLY A 10 7.91 -6.75 -1.43
CA GLY A 10 8.45 -5.54 -0.79
C GLY A 10 7.40 -4.48 -0.49
N ASP A 11 6.49 -4.22 -1.43
CA ASP A 11 5.46 -3.16 -1.29
C ASP A 11 4.04 -3.72 -1.08
N ASP A 12 3.86 -5.05 -1.09
CA ASP A 12 2.57 -5.76 -1.00
C ASP A 12 1.48 -5.26 -1.98
N ILE A 13 1.91 -4.70 -3.11
CA ILE A 13 1.03 -4.16 -4.14
C ILE A 13 0.37 -5.30 -4.91
N LEU A 14 -0.96 -5.28 -4.98
CA LEU A 14 -1.75 -6.16 -5.82
C LEU A 14 -1.92 -5.59 -7.23
N HIS A 15 -1.72 -6.42 -8.26
CA HIS A 15 -1.87 -6.00 -9.65
C HIS A 15 -2.35 -7.13 -10.56
N ILE A 16 -3.14 -6.78 -11.58
CA ILE A 16 -3.64 -7.71 -12.58
C ILE A 16 -2.84 -7.53 -13.87
N VAL A 17 -2.23 -8.61 -14.34
CA VAL A 17 -1.38 -8.61 -15.54
C VAL A 17 -1.82 -9.70 -16.53
N PRO A 18 -1.63 -9.51 -17.85
CA PRO A 18 -1.82 -10.59 -18.81
C PRO A 18 -0.80 -11.71 -18.61
N THR A 19 -1.23 -12.97 -18.63
CA THR A 19 -0.32 -14.13 -18.44
C THR A 19 0.80 -14.20 -19.49
N LYS A 20 0.51 -13.77 -20.73
CA LYS A 20 1.52 -13.68 -21.80
C LYS A 20 2.68 -12.72 -21.52
N LYS A 21 2.57 -11.86 -20.49
CA LYS A 21 3.57 -10.87 -20.13
C LYS A 21 4.31 -11.23 -18.84
N VAL A 22 4.06 -12.37 -18.22
CA VAL A 22 4.83 -12.82 -17.03
C VAL A 22 5.90 -13.82 -17.42
N SER A 23 6.95 -13.90 -16.62
CA SER A 23 8.02 -14.89 -16.77
C SER A 23 8.20 -15.62 -15.45
N THR A 24 7.83 -16.89 -15.41
CA THR A 24 7.93 -17.74 -14.22
C THR A 24 9.40 -17.96 -13.83
N ILE A 25 9.71 -17.80 -12.55
CA ILE A 25 11.03 -18.12 -11.98
C ILE A 25 10.95 -19.52 -11.38
N ASN A 26 9.95 -19.78 -10.54
CA ASN A 26 9.60 -21.07 -9.97
C ASN A 26 8.08 -21.14 -9.67
N GLU A 27 7.61 -22.15 -8.94
CA GLU A 27 6.19 -22.32 -8.63
C GLU A 27 5.61 -21.20 -7.76
N GLU A 28 6.44 -20.51 -6.98
CA GLU A 28 6.03 -19.47 -6.02
C GLU A 28 6.30 -18.05 -6.51
N LEU A 29 7.20 -17.88 -7.49
CA LEU A 29 7.76 -16.60 -7.90
C LEU A 29 7.77 -16.45 -9.41
N LEU A 30 7.47 -15.23 -9.85
CA LEU A 30 7.49 -14.83 -11.25
C LEU A 30 7.93 -13.37 -11.38
N HIS A 31 8.34 -12.99 -12.59
CA HIS A 31 8.50 -11.60 -12.97
C HIS A 31 7.23 -11.09 -13.65
N ALA A 32 6.66 -10.01 -13.13
CA ALA A 32 5.48 -9.35 -13.67
C ALA A 32 5.75 -7.87 -14.02
N PRO A 33 5.16 -7.35 -15.10
CA PRO A 33 5.29 -5.95 -15.44
C PRO A 33 4.45 -5.08 -14.49
N TYR A 34 5.03 -4.00 -13.99
CA TYR A 34 4.30 -2.97 -13.26
C TYR A 34 4.24 -1.66 -14.06
N LYS A 35 3.05 -1.33 -14.59
CA LYS A 35 2.80 -0.11 -15.38
C LYS A 35 3.88 0.11 -16.46
N ARG A 36 4.66 1.18 -16.34
CA ARG A 36 5.77 1.56 -17.24
C ARG A 36 7.13 1.54 -16.53
N MET A 37 7.21 0.91 -15.37
CA MET A 37 8.39 0.93 -14.51
C MET A 37 9.33 -0.26 -14.73
N GLY A 38 8.84 -1.32 -15.37
CA GLY A 38 9.63 -2.51 -15.70
C GLY A 38 8.99 -3.78 -15.18
N TYR A 39 9.81 -4.82 -15.02
CA TYR A 39 9.43 -6.13 -14.49
C TYR A 39 9.98 -6.29 -13.08
N TYR A 40 9.15 -6.81 -12.18
CA TYR A 40 9.48 -6.99 -10.77
C TYR A 40 9.05 -8.37 -10.31
N GLU A 41 9.70 -8.86 -9.26
CA GLU A 41 9.35 -10.12 -8.62
C GLU A 41 7.99 -10.02 -7.93
N ALA A 42 7.15 -11.02 -8.18
CA ALA A 42 5.81 -11.10 -7.63
C ALA A 42 5.43 -12.55 -7.36
N ARG A 43 4.47 -12.74 -6.45
CA ARG A 43 3.82 -14.02 -6.19
C ARG A 43 2.52 -14.12 -6.98
N PRO A 44 2.27 -15.23 -7.70
CA PRO A 44 0.98 -15.48 -8.30
C PRO A 44 -0.08 -15.70 -7.21
N ILE A 45 -1.26 -15.13 -7.39
CA ILE A 45 -2.41 -15.36 -6.52
C ILE A 45 -3.45 -16.20 -7.25
N GLU A 46 -3.89 -15.75 -8.43
CA GLU A 46 -4.94 -16.45 -9.17
C GLU A 46 -4.96 -16.14 -10.67
N TYR A 47 -5.23 -17.18 -11.45
CA TYR A 47 -5.39 -17.14 -12.90
C TYR A 47 -6.88 -17.12 -13.26
N SER A 48 -7.28 -16.26 -14.19
CA SER A 48 -8.64 -16.23 -14.72
C SER A 48 -8.70 -15.54 -16.08
N ASP A 49 -9.61 -15.98 -16.95
CA ASP A 49 -9.97 -15.28 -18.17
C ASP A 49 -10.92 -14.09 -17.93
N ASP A 50 -11.58 -14.03 -16.77
CA ASP A 50 -12.45 -12.92 -16.40
C ASP A 50 -11.69 -11.87 -15.58
N LYS A 51 -11.39 -10.74 -16.23
CA LYS A 51 -10.71 -9.63 -15.57
C LYS A 51 -11.55 -9.02 -14.45
N ASN A 52 -12.87 -8.91 -14.60
CA ASN A 52 -13.74 -8.29 -13.57
C ASN A 52 -13.78 -9.15 -12.30
N TYR A 53 -13.75 -10.47 -12.45
CA TYR A 53 -13.60 -11.38 -11.33
C TYR A 53 -12.32 -11.10 -10.53
N LEU A 54 -11.18 -10.94 -11.22
CA LEU A 54 -9.90 -10.63 -10.56
C LEU A 54 -9.89 -9.23 -9.92
N GLU A 55 -10.54 -8.23 -10.52
CA GLU A 55 -10.66 -6.89 -9.94
C GLU A 55 -11.45 -6.93 -8.61
N LYS A 56 -12.57 -7.66 -8.57
CA LYS A 56 -13.33 -7.86 -7.32
C LYS A 56 -12.51 -8.57 -6.24
N LYS A 57 -11.76 -9.61 -6.62
CA LYS A 57 -10.91 -10.33 -5.66
C LYS A 57 -9.77 -9.44 -5.15
N LYS A 58 -9.19 -8.61 -6.03
CA LYS A 58 -8.19 -7.62 -5.65
C LYS A 58 -8.72 -6.65 -4.60
N GLU A 59 -9.93 -6.10 -4.79
CA GLU A 59 -10.58 -5.19 -3.84
C GLU A 59 -10.76 -5.85 -2.46
N VAL A 60 -11.30 -7.07 -2.40
CA VAL A 60 -11.46 -7.81 -1.14
C VAL A 60 -10.12 -8.03 -0.42
N LEU A 61 -9.06 -8.36 -1.15
CA LEU A 61 -7.72 -8.56 -0.56
C LEU A 61 -7.08 -7.25 -0.08
N GLU A 62 -7.37 -6.12 -0.72
CA GLU A 62 -6.92 -4.79 -0.30
C GLU A 62 -7.68 -4.33 0.97
N GLU A 63 -8.97 -4.64 1.08
CA GLU A 63 -9.78 -4.38 2.27
C GLU A 63 -9.32 -5.20 3.48
N GLN A 64 -9.10 -6.51 3.31
CA GLN A 64 -8.60 -7.39 4.37
C GLN A 64 -7.25 -6.90 4.93
N ALA A 65 -6.31 -6.51 4.06
CA ALA A 65 -5.04 -5.94 4.48
C ALA A 65 -5.19 -4.61 5.24
N SER A 66 -6.31 -3.90 5.04
CA SER A 66 -6.62 -2.64 5.70
C SER A 66 -7.39 -2.82 7.02
N GLU A 67 -8.07 -3.95 7.20
CA GLU A 67 -8.84 -4.31 8.41
C GLU A 67 -7.99 -5.05 9.46
N ASP A 68 -7.03 -5.86 9.03
CA ASP A 68 -6.01 -6.44 9.93
C ASP A 68 -5.25 -5.37 10.73
N ASN A 69 -5.24 -4.13 10.24
CA ASN A 69 -4.63 -2.97 10.89
C ASN A 69 -5.58 -2.18 11.82
N ARG A 70 -6.85 -2.59 11.95
CA ARG A 70 -7.86 -1.93 12.81
C ARG A 70 -8.30 -2.76 14.01
N ASN A 71 -7.82 -4.01 14.14
CA ASN A 71 -8.31 -4.93 15.15
C ASN A 71 -7.51 -4.95 16.47
N GLU A 72 -6.84 -3.85 16.81
CA GLU A 72 -6.13 -3.66 18.09
C GLU A 72 -6.71 -2.51 18.93
N GLU A 73 -8.01 -2.24 18.80
CA GLU A 73 -8.77 -1.40 19.75
C GLU A 73 -10.02 -2.14 20.23
N HIS A 74 -9.81 -3.15 21.06
CA HIS A 74 -10.81 -3.56 22.04
C HIS A 74 -10.17 -3.44 23.43
N HIS A 75 -10.24 -2.25 24.01
CA HIS A 75 -10.35 -2.15 25.45
C HIS A 75 -11.76 -1.67 25.74
N GLU A 76 -12.56 -2.61 26.22
CA GLU A 76 -13.87 -2.36 26.79
C GLU A 76 -13.70 -1.33 27.92
N ASP A 77 -14.21 -0.12 27.72
CA ASP A 77 -14.48 0.83 28.80
C ASP A 77 -15.64 0.27 29.64
N SER A 78 -15.37 -0.77 30.43
CA SER A 78 -16.16 -1.10 31.60
C SER A 78 -15.63 -0.24 32.74
N ASP A 79 -16.27 0.92 32.90
CA ASP A 79 -16.24 1.75 34.10
C ASP A 79 -16.78 0.93 35.28
N ASP A 80 -15.89 0.22 35.98
CA ASP A 80 -16.13 -0.18 37.37
C ASP A 80 -15.04 0.47 38.24
N SER A 81 -15.35 1.71 38.61
CA SER A 81 -14.56 2.54 39.50
C SER A 81 -14.33 1.86 40.86
N VAL A 82 -13.20 1.19 41.03
CA VAL A 82 -12.60 0.92 42.35
C VAL A 82 -11.19 1.49 42.35
N LYS A 83 -11.03 2.69 42.90
CA LYS A 83 -9.71 3.31 43.14
C LYS A 83 -9.08 2.66 44.37
N ASP A 84 -8.06 1.84 44.18
CA ASP A 84 -7.13 1.51 45.26
C ASP A 84 -6.31 2.75 45.62
N PRO A 85 -6.25 3.17 46.90
CA PRO A 85 -5.60 4.41 47.33
C PRO A 85 -4.06 4.33 47.46
N ASP A 86 -3.44 3.16 47.24
CA ASP A 86 -2.02 2.92 47.57
C ASP A 86 -1.08 2.81 46.34
N TYR A 87 -1.46 3.33 45.17
CA TYR A 87 -0.59 3.30 44.00
C TYR A 87 0.36 4.51 43.95
N GLU A 88 1.64 4.31 44.29
CA GLU A 88 2.70 5.30 44.05
C GLU A 88 3.05 5.39 42.55
N PRO A 89 3.20 6.59 41.97
CA PRO A 89 3.53 6.72 40.57
C PRO A 89 5.02 6.46 40.33
N GLU A 90 5.36 5.39 39.62
CA GLU A 90 6.71 5.23 39.09
C GLU A 90 6.97 6.30 38.01
N GLU A 91 7.88 7.23 38.34
CA GLU A 91 8.53 8.11 37.37
C GLU A 91 9.29 7.27 36.34
N GLY A 92 8.82 7.24 35.09
CA GLY A 92 9.53 6.49 34.07
C GLY A 92 8.95 6.62 32.67
N ARG A 93 9.57 7.52 31.90
CA ARG A 93 9.68 7.53 30.41
C ARG A 93 8.64 8.37 29.66
N THR A 94 9.04 9.63 29.57
CA THR A 94 8.82 10.59 28.49
C THR A 94 8.55 10.00 27.09
N GLU A 95 7.47 10.51 26.50
CA GLU A 95 7.31 10.99 25.12
C GLU A 95 7.93 10.19 23.96
N ILE A 96 7.08 9.49 23.21
CA ILE A 96 7.35 9.13 21.80
C ILE A 96 6.16 9.55 20.91
N TYR A 97 5.63 10.76 21.10
CA TYR A 97 4.45 11.27 20.39
C TYR A 97 4.79 12.26 19.26
N LYS A 98 5.84 12.06 18.45
CA LYS A 98 6.10 12.98 17.31
C LYS A 98 6.57 12.34 16.00
N ASP A 99 7.08 11.11 16.01
CA ASP A 99 7.74 10.56 14.81
C ASP A 99 6.78 9.94 13.77
N ASN A 100 5.65 9.36 14.19
CA ASN A 100 4.73 8.71 13.26
C ASN A 100 3.89 9.70 12.43
N GLN A 101 3.56 10.87 12.99
CA GLN A 101 2.86 11.94 12.26
C GLN A 101 3.75 12.56 11.17
N MET A 102 5.04 12.79 11.46
CA MET A 102 5.98 13.37 10.47
C MET A 102 6.17 12.45 9.26
N LYS A 103 6.25 11.12 9.45
CA LYS A 103 6.38 10.15 8.35
C LYS A 103 5.18 10.17 7.41
N SER A 104 3.97 10.33 7.95
CA SER A 104 2.73 10.39 7.16
C SER A 104 2.65 11.69 6.34
N ILE A 105 2.92 12.84 6.97
CA ILE A 105 2.91 14.15 6.29
C ILE A 105 3.98 14.20 5.19
N MET A 106 5.18 13.67 5.45
CA MET A 106 6.27 13.67 4.46
C MET A 106 5.92 12.86 3.20
N LYS A 107 5.19 11.73 3.35
CA LYS A 107 4.67 10.95 2.21
C LYS A 107 3.69 11.78 1.36
N ILE A 108 2.75 12.47 2.01
CA ILE A 108 1.73 13.30 1.31
C ILE A 108 2.40 14.48 0.57
N VAL A 109 3.33 15.18 1.22
CA VAL A 109 4.07 16.30 0.62
C VAL A 109 4.87 15.84 -0.60
N MET A 110 5.59 14.71 -0.50
CA MET A 110 6.36 14.17 -1.63
C MET A 110 5.49 13.78 -2.84
N ILE A 111 4.28 13.26 -2.61
CA ILE A 111 3.34 12.91 -3.68
C ILE A 111 2.83 14.17 -4.39
N GLN A 112 2.50 15.22 -3.63
CA GLN A 112 2.05 16.49 -4.21
C GLN A 112 3.18 17.20 -4.98
N SER A 113 4.41 17.22 -4.46
CA SER A 113 5.56 17.82 -5.17
C SER A 113 5.89 17.11 -6.48
N LYS A 114 5.86 15.77 -6.52
CA LYS A 114 6.06 15.00 -7.77
C LYS A 114 4.99 15.33 -8.81
N THR A 115 3.74 15.51 -8.37
CA THR A 115 2.62 15.85 -9.25
C THR A 115 2.77 17.28 -9.80
N LEU A 116 3.19 18.24 -8.96
CA LEU A 116 3.44 19.62 -9.38
C LEU A 116 4.59 19.74 -10.39
N ILE A 117 5.71 19.05 -10.14
CA ILE A 117 6.88 19.04 -11.05
C ILE A 117 6.54 18.41 -12.40
N MET A 118 5.76 17.32 -12.40
CA MET A 118 5.32 16.70 -13.66
C MET A 118 4.41 17.61 -14.48
N ASN A 119 3.53 18.37 -13.83
CA ASN A 119 2.64 19.29 -14.53
C ASN A 119 3.39 20.50 -15.10
N GLN A 120 4.37 21.06 -14.38
CA GLN A 120 5.24 22.14 -14.90
C GLN A 120 6.09 21.69 -16.10
N LYS A 121 6.62 20.46 -16.10
CA LYS A 121 7.33 19.90 -17.27
C LYS A 121 6.41 19.69 -18.48
N ARG A 122 5.13 19.36 -18.25
CA ARG A 122 4.15 19.14 -19.30
C ARG A 122 3.71 20.44 -19.98
N GLU A 123 3.62 21.53 -19.22
CA GLU A 123 3.30 22.85 -19.76
C GLU A 123 4.52 23.54 -20.40
N GLY A 124 5.72 23.38 -19.82
CA GLY A 124 6.96 23.89 -20.42
C GLY A 124 7.31 23.25 -21.78
N LEU A 125 6.92 21.99 -22.02
CA LEU A 125 7.14 21.31 -23.30
C LEU A 125 6.19 21.78 -24.42
N ARG A 126 5.12 22.50 -24.09
CA ARG A 126 4.15 22.99 -25.08
C ARG A 126 4.56 24.34 -25.70
N PHE A 127 5.45 25.09 -25.06
CA PHE A 127 5.87 26.42 -25.54
C PHE A 127 7.08 26.42 -26.49
N THR A 128 7.78 25.29 -26.68
CA THR A 128 8.95 25.21 -27.58
C THR A 128 8.69 24.50 -28.91
N ARG A 129 7.43 24.19 -29.24
CA ARG A 129 7.03 23.52 -30.49
C ARG A 129 6.24 24.40 -31.46
N GLN A 130 6.45 25.72 -31.40
CA GLN A 130 6.09 26.65 -32.47
C GLN A 130 7.15 27.75 -32.57
N GLN A 131 8.27 27.47 -33.25
CA GLN A 131 9.00 28.40 -34.11
C GLN A 131 9.67 27.59 -35.21
#